data_AF-A0AA88GG32-F1
#
_entry.id   AF-A0AA88GG32-F1
#
_cell.length_a   1.000
_cell.length_b   1.000
_cell.length_c   1.000
_cell.angle_alpha   90.00
_cell.angle_beta   90.00
_cell.angle_gamma   90.00
#
_symmetry.space_group_name_H-M   'P 1'
#
loop_
_entity.id
_entity.type
_entity.pdbx_description
1 polymer ?
#
loop_
_entity_poly.entity_id
_entity_poly.type
_entity_poly.pdbx_seq_one_letter_code
_entity_poly.pdbx_strand_id
1 'polypeptide(L)'
;MGQSYWLPSSDFVLSPVSSDQWTTKPLNKCSAQDLIATMKHYKFSELTEHSMDQKIKTHDVQGYEFTELAKAVAVVDKEKERQEKENLINSLSTKLKIPKTVANAFLEEVILEKIKQDIQQSQDLVTTSETTYEKHRATIMPQSVSLVSDASTSGPIVENSNFKNDDVFPDSSLTDWEKKGVTEFKKKLQEFEKSWSIKLTDVGYTGNYDADAQNSVCRDRFMYKTFGKPILSNKKRKDTRNAPFIAIKLVISELGGNTVHKLARKLIANAVDTEFGILHTGIIIGEWKFDWYNNSIVSVKTNMNASNSISVIDLGYLNQVDQIKDAFESIAKICCIYNATKTYHQMSCNCQHFVKDILDSLGINKPSGGSFDKYFEDLKSGTTKRKYYYSYTLQQFMNSNPKAEKYKEFYGRKEIEFADRASIDLFCYWLESLKYFSTEEGKIDFKLLKAFDRSFCISGNTQGLTVIDYSTKSGLKSQSFFGVKGSFEDNSIKNIEYNVRDLHISVPNYKTRKLGSVN
;
A
#
# COMPACT_ATOMS: atom_id res chain seq x y z
N MET A 1 27.20 -46.46 -30.78
CA MET A 1 27.69 -45.07 -30.90
C MET A 1 27.15 -44.28 -29.72
N GLY A 2 27.92 -44.21 -28.63
CA GLY A 2 27.53 -43.49 -27.42
C GLY A 2 28.43 -42.27 -27.26
N GLN A 3 27.84 -41.07 -27.22
CA GLN A 3 28.55 -39.84 -26.89
C GLN A 3 28.31 -39.52 -25.41
N SER A 4 29.37 -39.69 -24.62
CA SER A 4 29.49 -39.21 -23.24
C SER A 4 29.81 -37.72 -23.26
N TYR A 5 28.94 -36.89 -22.71
CA TYR A 5 29.24 -35.48 -22.43
C TYR A 5 30.00 -35.37 -21.11
N TRP A 6 31.24 -34.88 -21.20
CA TRP A 6 32.02 -34.42 -20.07
C TRP A 6 31.51 -33.04 -19.64
N LEU A 7 31.05 -32.92 -18.39
CA LEU A 7 30.84 -31.62 -17.74
C LEU A 7 32.12 -31.21 -17.00
N PRO A 8 32.57 -29.95 -17.07
CA PRO A 8 33.70 -29.49 -16.28
C PRO A 8 33.25 -29.31 -14.81
N SER A 9 33.97 -29.93 -13.88
CA SER A 9 33.85 -29.63 -12.46
C SER A 9 34.39 -28.22 -12.20
N SER A 10 33.48 -27.26 -11.97
CA SER A 10 33.85 -25.96 -11.43
C SER A 10 34.05 -26.08 -9.92
N ASP A 11 35.27 -26.44 -9.51
CA ASP A 11 35.70 -26.29 -8.13
C ASP A 11 35.79 -24.79 -7.81
N PHE A 12 34.70 -24.25 -7.24
CA PHE A 12 34.73 -22.95 -6.58
C PHE A 12 35.56 -23.09 -5.31
N VAL A 13 36.87 -22.84 -5.45
CA VAL A 13 37.75 -22.62 -4.31
C VAL A 13 37.34 -21.29 -3.68
N LEU A 14 36.56 -21.36 -2.60
CA LEU A 14 36.35 -20.22 -1.71
C LEU A 14 37.72 -19.86 -1.11
N SER A 15 38.28 -18.73 -1.53
CA SER A 15 39.45 -18.15 -0.89
C SER A 15 39.18 -18.04 0.62
N PRO A 16 40.10 -18.46 1.49
CA PRO A 16 39.94 -18.32 2.94
C PRO A 16 39.86 -16.83 3.26
N VAL A 17 38.68 -16.39 3.71
CA VAL A 17 38.47 -15.05 4.29
C VAL A 17 39.45 -14.93 5.46
N SER A 18 40.31 -13.91 5.46
CA SER A 18 41.27 -13.74 6.55
C SER A 18 40.51 -13.62 7.87
N SER A 19 40.96 -14.37 8.88
CA SER A 19 40.26 -14.56 10.16
C SER A 19 40.11 -13.29 11.02
N ASP A 20 40.65 -12.17 10.55
CA ASP A 20 40.76 -10.90 11.29
C ASP A 20 39.83 -9.82 10.73
N GLN A 21 39.05 -10.10 9.68
CA GLN A 21 38.12 -9.12 9.13
C GLN A 21 36.87 -8.98 10.00
N TRP A 22 36.77 -7.81 10.64
CA TRP A 22 35.56 -7.30 11.29
C TRP A 22 34.34 -7.36 10.35
N THR A 23 33.19 -7.79 10.87
CA THR A 23 31.94 -7.81 10.10
C THR A 23 31.32 -6.42 10.01
N THR A 24 31.19 -5.90 8.79
CA THR A 24 30.46 -4.66 8.49
C THR A 24 28.95 -4.84 8.50
N LYS A 25 28.46 -6.07 8.70
CA LYS A 25 27.03 -6.34 8.80
C LYS A 25 26.46 -5.70 10.06
N PRO A 26 25.25 -5.13 10.01
CA PRO A 26 24.52 -4.75 11.22
C PRO A 26 24.28 -5.97 12.12
N LEU A 27 24.28 -5.75 13.44
CA LEU A 27 24.18 -6.83 14.43
C LEU A 27 23.02 -7.79 14.14
N ASN A 28 21.82 -7.29 13.83
CA ASN A 28 20.65 -8.12 13.54
C ASN A 28 20.78 -9.00 12.28
N LYS A 29 21.82 -8.79 11.46
CA LYS A 29 22.16 -9.60 10.28
C LYS A 29 23.39 -10.50 10.50
N CYS A 30 24.05 -10.42 11.66
CA CYS A 30 25.18 -11.27 11.97
C CYS A 30 24.75 -12.74 12.13
N SER A 31 25.37 -13.62 11.35
CA SER A 31 25.37 -15.06 11.60
C SER A 31 26.20 -15.41 12.84
N ALA A 32 26.15 -16.67 13.29
CA ALA A 32 27.04 -17.17 14.35
C ALA A 32 28.52 -16.93 14.02
N GLN A 33 28.92 -17.13 12.76
CA GLN A 33 30.29 -16.90 12.33
C GLN A 33 30.66 -15.41 12.34
N ASP A 34 29.72 -14.53 11.99
CA ASP A 34 29.92 -13.08 12.06
C ASP A 34 30.11 -12.64 13.53
N LEU A 35 29.31 -13.17 14.47
CA LEU A 35 29.46 -12.88 15.90
C LEU A 35 30.80 -13.37 16.46
N ILE A 36 31.27 -14.54 16.02
CA ILE A 36 32.61 -15.04 16.39
C ILE A 36 33.70 -14.10 15.87
N ALA A 37 33.57 -13.60 14.64
CA ALA A 37 34.49 -12.59 14.11
C ALA A 37 34.43 -11.29 14.92
N THR A 38 33.24 -10.84 15.33
CA THR A 38 33.05 -9.69 16.22
C THR A 38 33.72 -9.90 17.58
N MET A 39 33.60 -11.08 18.19
CA MET A 39 34.28 -11.40 19.45
C MET A 39 35.79 -11.35 19.33
N LYS A 40 36.35 -11.92 18.25
CA LYS A 40 37.79 -11.89 17.99
C LYS A 40 38.30 -10.48 17.79
N HIS A 41 37.54 -9.65 17.07
CA HIS A 41 37.87 -8.23 16.91
C HIS A 41 37.98 -7.50 18.25
N TYR A 42 37.03 -7.73 19.16
CA TYR A 42 37.08 -7.18 20.52
C TYR A 42 37.96 -7.98 21.50
N LYS A 43 38.74 -8.96 21.00
CA LYS A 43 39.63 -9.82 21.78
C LYS A 43 38.96 -10.58 22.93
N PHE A 44 37.63 -10.77 22.86
CA PHE A 44 36.87 -11.39 23.94
C PHE A 44 37.24 -12.87 24.13
N SER A 45 37.60 -13.57 23.04
CA SER A 45 38.03 -14.96 23.10
C SER A 45 39.37 -15.16 23.84
N GLU A 46 40.17 -14.09 24.01
CA GLU A 46 41.39 -14.09 24.83
C GLU A 46 41.09 -13.87 26.32
N LEU A 47 39.93 -13.28 26.64
CA LEU A 47 39.52 -12.93 28.00
C LEU A 47 38.78 -14.05 28.72
N THR A 48 38.40 -15.13 28.02
CA THR A 48 37.56 -16.19 28.60
C THR A 48 38.06 -17.59 28.24
N GLU A 49 38.12 -18.49 29.22
CA GLU A 49 38.52 -19.90 29.02
C GLU A 49 37.39 -20.77 28.43
N HIS A 50 36.20 -20.21 28.17
CA HIS A 50 34.98 -21.00 27.95
C HIS A 50 34.70 -21.43 26.52
N SER A 51 35.67 -21.33 25.61
CA SER A 51 35.51 -21.70 24.19
C SER A 51 34.20 -21.14 23.60
N MET A 52 33.96 -19.85 23.84
CA MET A 52 32.70 -19.19 23.45
C MET A 52 32.42 -19.32 21.94
N ASP A 53 33.46 -19.33 21.12
CA ASP A 53 33.38 -19.57 19.67
C ASP A 53 32.67 -20.90 19.35
N GLN A 54 33.06 -22.00 20.01
CA GLN A 54 32.42 -23.30 19.80
C GLN A 54 30.98 -23.30 20.32
N LYS A 55 30.72 -22.63 21.45
CA LYS A 55 29.39 -22.54 22.04
C LYS A 55 28.41 -21.80 21.13
N ILE A 56 28.79 -20.63 20.63
CA ILE A 56 28.00 -19.82 19.69
C ILE A 56 27.72 -20.59 18.41
N LYS A 57 28.75 -21.25 17.85
CA LYS A 57 28.61 -22.07 16.63
C LYS A 57 27.67 -23.25 16.84
N THR A 58 27.81 -23.97 17.96
CA THR A 58 27.03 -25.19 18.25
C THR A 58 25.56 -24.88 18.50
N HIS A 59 25.26 -23.74 19.15
CA HIS A 59 23.89 -23.34 19.49
C HIS A 59 23.29 -22.33 18.51
N ASP A 60 23.97 -22.12 17.36
CA ASP A 60 23.59 -21.17 16.30
C ASP A 60 23.12 -19.82 16.85
N VAL A 61 23.90 -19.23 17.75
CA VAL A 61 23.58 -17.89 18.27
C VAL A 61 23.78 -16.89 17.15
N GLN A 62 22.73 -16.13 16.83
CA GLN A 62 22.76 -15.14 15.76
C GLN A 62 22.39 -13.77 16.29
N GLY A 63 22.80 -12.72 15.59
CA GLY A 63 22.68 -11.37 16.13
C GLY A 63 21.24 -10.84 16.23
N TYR A 64 20.26 -11.48 15.57
CA TYR A 64 18.84 -11.15 15.76
C TYR A 64 18.36 -11.40 17.20
N GLU A 65 19.02 -12.28 17.97
CA GLU A 65 18.69 -12.54 19.38
C GLU A 65 18.87 -11.30 20.26
N PHE A 66 19.68 -10.32 19.81
CA PHE A 66 19.96 -9.08 20.54
C PHE A 66 19.12 -7.89 20.08
N THR A 67 18.08 -8.12 19.26
CA THR A 67 17.29 -7.04 18.65
C THR A 67 16.60 -6.17 19.69
N GLU A 68 15.99 -6.73 20.74
CA GLU A 68 15.30 -5.91 21.75
C GLU A 68 16.27 -5.07 22.59
N LEU A 69 17.45 -5.62 22.93
CA LEU A 69 18.52 -4.87 23.59
C LEU A 69 19.00 -3.72 22.71
N ALA A 70 19.29 -4.00 21.44
CA ALA A 70 19.72 -2.98 20.48
C ALA A 70 18.67 -1.89 20.27
N LYS A 71 17.37 -2.23 20.28
CA LYS A 71 16.28 -1.23 20.26
C LYS A 71 16.30 -0.34 21.50
N ALA A 72 16.46 -0.92 22.69
CA ALA A 72 16.49 -0.17 23.95
C ALA A 72 17.69 0.81 24.00
N VAL A 73 18.87 0.34 23.57
CA VAL A 73 20.08 1.18 23.46
C VAL A 73 19.87 2.31 22.46
N ALA A 74 19.32 2.00 21.28
CA ALA A 74 19.06 2.98 20.22
C ALA A 74 18.18 4.15 20.68
N VAL A 75 17.12 3.88 21.46
CA VAL A 75 16.21 4.93 21.99
C VAL A 75 16.66 5.52 23.32
N VAL A 76 17.81 5.13 23.84
CA VAL A 76 18.34 5.57 25.14
C VAL A 76 17.38 5.25 26.30
N ASP A 77 16.64 4.14 26.20
CA ASP A 77 15.76 3.65 27.28
C ASP A 77 16.56 2.77 28.24
N LYS A 78 17.14 3.40 29.27
CA LYS A 78 18.04 2.76 30.23
C LYS A 78 17.38 1.67 31.06
N GLU A 79 16.08 1.78 31.33
CA GLU A 79 15.38 0.78 32.13
C GLU A 79 15.08 -0.45 31.29
N LYS A 80 14.61 -0.27 30.05
CA LYS A 80 14.41 -1.39 29.12
C LYS A 80 15.74 -2.05 28.75
N GLU A 81 16.81 -1.27 28.57
CA GLU A 81 18.17 -1.78 28.33
C GLU A 81 18.61 -2.72 29.46
N ARG A 82 18.44 -2.29 30.72
CA ARG A 82 18.75 -3.09 31.91
C ARG A 82 17.93 -4.37 31.97
N GLN A 83 16.63 -4.30 31.70
CA GLN A 83 15.72 -5.44 31.73
C GLN A 83 16.07 -6.48 30.64
N GLU A 84 16.27 -6.03 29.40
CA GLU A 84 16.62 -6.93 28.29
C GLU A 84 17.99 -7.56 28.47
N LYS A 85 18.95 -6.82 29.04
CA LYS A 85 20.26 -7.35 29.37
C LYS A 85 20.16 -8.49 30.38
N GLU A 86 19.40 -8.34 31.46
CA GLU A 86 19.20 -9.40 32.47
C GLU A 86 18.49 -10.62 31.86
N ASN A 87 17.48 -10.41 31.00
CA ASN A 87 16.80 -11.48 30.28
C ASN A 87 17.79 -12.28 29.41
N LEU A 88 18.66 -11.58 28.67
CA LEU A 88 19.67 -12.18 27.81
C LEU A 88 20.77 -12.90 28.59
N ILE A 89 21.22 -12.37 29.73
CA ILE A 89 22.20 -13.05 30.61
C ILE A 89 21.65 -14.41 31.03
N ASN A 90 20.40 -14.44 31.51
CA ASN A 90 19.75 -15.66 31.96
C ASN A 90 19.54 -16.66 30.80
N SER A 91 19.10 -16.17 29.65
CA SER A 91 18.90 -16.98 28.45
C SER A 91 20.21 -17.59 27.92
N LEU A 92 21.25 -16.77 27.72
CA LEU A 92 22.55 -17.20 27.20
C LEU A 92 23.28 -18.13 28.17
N SER A 93 23.26 -17.82 29.47
CA SER A 93 23.86 -18.68 30.49
C SER A 93 23.26 -20.08 30.45
N THR A 94 21.94 -20.18 30.32
CA THR A 94 21.22 -21.44 30.21
C THR A 94 21.48 -22.14 28.88
N LYS A 95 21.31 -21.43 27.76
CA LYS A 95 21.44 -21.96 26.39
C LYS A 95 22.85 -22.47 26.10
N LEU A 96 23.87 -21.71 26.47
CA LEU A 96 25.28 -22.03 26.18
C LEU A 96 25.96 -22.83 27.30
N LYS A 97 25.29 -22.99 28.45
CA LYS A 97 25.86 -23.59 29.66
C LYS A 97 27.16 -22.88 30.07
N ILE A 98 27.08 -21.56 30.21
CA ILE A 98 28.18 -20.68 30.62
C ILE A 98 27.80 -19.91 31.89
N PRO A 99 28.76 -19.49 32.72
CA PRO A 99 28.47 -18.64 33.88
C PRO A 99 27.78 -17.33 33.47
N LYS A 100 26.86 -16.83 34.31
CA LYS A 100 26.20 -15.54 34.09
C LYS A 100 27.19 -14.38 33.97
N THR A 101 28.31 -14.43 34.69
CA THR A 101 29.38 -13.44 34.61
C THR A 101 29.98 -13.35 33.21
N VAL A 102 30.14 -14.49 32.54
CA VAL A 102 30.70 -14.60 31.18
C VAL A 102 29.67 -14.15 30.16
N ALA A 103 28.40 -14.52 30.32
CA ALA A 103 27.30 -14.03 29.50
C ALA A 103 27.18 -12.50 29.59
N ASN A 104 27.29 -11.93 30.80
CA ASN A 104 27.29 -10.49 31.03
C ASN A 104 28.48 -9.80 30.35
N ALA A 105 29.70 -10.32 30.50
CA ALA A 105 30.88 -9.77 29.84
C ALA A 105 30.75 -9.80 28.31
N PHE A 106 30.24 -10.90 27.75
CA PHE A 106 29.96 -10.99 26.31
C PHE A 106 28.96 -9.92 25.83
N LEU A 107 27.89 -9.66 26.60
CA LEU A 107 26.93 -8.62 26.25
C LEU A 107 27.55 -7.22 26.32
N GLU A 108 28.32 -6.91 27.36
CA GLU A 108 28.95 -5.60 27.56
C GLU A 108 30.06 -5.32 26.55
N GLU A 109 31.00 -6.25 26.41
CA GLU A 109 32.24 -6.00 25.69
C GLU A 109 32.13 -6.27 24.19
N VAL A 110 31.17 -7.09 23.76
CA VAL A 110 31.01 -7.47 22.35
C VAL A 110 29.71 -6.91 21.79
N ILE A 111 28.58 -7.24 22.41
CA ILE A 111 27.27 -6.93 21.82
C ILE A 111 26.94 -5.43 21.93
N LEU A 112 27.09 -4.82 23.11
CA LEU A 112 26.81 -3.40 23.30
C LEU A 112 27.79 -2.51 22.52
N GLU A 113 29.08 -2.86 22.48
CA GLU A 113 30.04 -2.15 21.63
C GLU A 113 29.71 -2.27 20.15
N LYS A 114 29.31 -3.47 19.67
CA LYS A 114 28.83 -3.63 18.29
C LYS A 114 27.60 -2.78 18.00
N ILE A 115 26.63 -2.72 18.93
CA ILE A 115 25.44 -1.87 18.79
C ILE A 115 25.83 -0.39 18.67
N LYS A 116 26.71 0.11 19.55
CA LYS A 116 27.18 1.50 19.52
C LYS A 116 27.92 1.81 18.21
N GLN A 117 28.77 0.88 17.75
CA GLN A 117 29.50 1.05 16.50
C GLN A 117 28.57 1.05 15.29
N ASP A 118 27.57 0.16 15.27
CA ASP A 118 26.59 0.16 14.19
C ASP A 118 25.80 1.48 14.18
N ILE A 119 25.40 2.02 15.35
CA ILE A 119 24.83 3.39 15.52
C ILE A 119 25.74 4.44 14.88
N GLN A 120 27.04 4.38 15.14
CA GLN A 120 27.99 5.37 14.61
C GLN A 120 28.18 5.24 13.08
N GLN A 121 28.45 4.04 12.57
CA GLN A 121 28.77 3.81 11.14
C GLN A 121 27.63 4.17 10.20
N SER A 122 26.41 3.95 10.66
CA SER A 122 25.21 4.20 9.88
C SER A 122 24.82 5.68 9.85
N GLN A 123 25.13 6.46 10.89
CA GLN A 123 25.05 7.92 10.85
C GLN A 123 25.94 8.49 9.72
N ASP A 124 27.03 7.79 9.38
CA ASP A 124 27.93 8.16 8.29
C ASP A 124 27.45 7.69 6.90
N LEU A 125 26.53 6.72 6.82
CA LEU A 125 26.15 6.00 5.58
C LEU A 125 24.81 6.41 4.94
N VAL A 126 24.15 7.48 5.39
CA VAL A 126 22.79 7.92 4.96
C VAL A 126 22.64 8.28 3.47
N THR A 127 23.58 7.95 2.58
CA THR A 127 23.56 8.36 1.16
C THR A 127 23.21 7.32 0.09
N THR A 128 23.25 5.98 0.28
CA THR A 128 23.22 5.08 -0.91
C THR A 128 22.77 3.61 -0.72
N SER A 129 21.47 3.28 -0.51
CA SER A 129 21.01 1.91 -0.86
C SER A 129 19.53 1.78 -1.26
N GLU A 130 19.29 0.93 -2.27
CA GLU A 130 18.02 0.52 -2.87
C GLU A 130 17.41 -0.72 -2.16
N THR A 131 16.08 -0.86 -2.15
CA THR A 131 15.33 -1.88 -1.36
C THR A 131 14.71 -3.01 -2.19
N THR A 132 14.37 -4.14 -1.55
CA THR A 132 13.66 -5.30 -2.16
C THR A 132 12.33 -4.92 -2.83
N TYR A 133 11.64 -3.89 -2.33
CA TYR A 133 10.44 -3.37 -2.97
C TYR A 133 10.72 -2.87 -4.38
N GLU A 134 11.86 -2.22 -4.63
CA GLU A 134 12.22 -1.70 -5.96
C GLU A 134 12.37 -2.84 -6.97
N LYS A 135 12.88 -4.01 -6.54
CA LYS A 135 12.95 -5.21 -7.38
C LYS A 135 11.57 -5.70 -7.82
N HIS A 136 10.58 -5.72 -6.92
CA HIS A 136 9.21 -6.10 -7.26
C HIS A 136 8.45 -4.99 -8.00
N ARG A 137 8.67 -3.71 -7.65
CA ARG A 137 8.10 -2.53 -8.33
C ARG A 137 8.51 -2.51 -9.80
N ALA A 138 9.77 -2.78 -10.11
CA ALA A 138 10.29 -2.81 -11.48
C ALA A 138 9.61 -3.87 -12.37
N THR A 139 8.97 -4.88 -11.77
CA THR A 139 8.22 -5.92 -12.50
C THR A 139 6.76 -5.50 -12.75
N ILE A 140 6.22 -4.55 -11.97
CA ILE A 140 4.79 -4.18 -11.96
C ILE A 140 4.54 -2.80 -12.58
N MET A 141 5.48 -1.87 -12.44
CA MET A 141 5.44 -0.56 -13.10
C MET A 141 6.06 -0.67 -14.50
N PRO A 142 5.45 -0.08 -15.54
CA PRO A 142 6.10 0.01 -16.84
C PRO A 142 7.43 0.76 -16.67
N GLN A 143 8.54 0.12 -17.02
CA GLN A 143 9.83 0.81 -17.09
C GLN A 143 9.71 1.91 -18.15
N SER A 144 10.22 3.11 -17.81
CA SER A 144 10.36 4.19 -18.77
C SER A 144 11.27 3.70 -19.90
N VAL A 145 10.70 3.29 -21.02
CA VAL A 145 11.48 3.05 -22.23
C VAL A 145 11.99 4.42 -22.66
N SER A 146 13.31 4.57 -22.75
CA SER A 146 13.94 5.77 -23.29
C SER A 146 13.53 5.87 -24.77
N LEU A 147 12.43 6.57 -25.03
CA LEU A 147 11.99 6.85 -26.38
C LEU A 147 12.79 8.03 -26.90
N VAL A 148 13.55 7.77 -27.97
CA VAL A 148 14.18 8.79 -28.80
C VAL A 148 13.07 9.67 -29.34
N SER A 149 13.15 10.96 -29.02
CA SER A 149 12.18 11.98 -29.35
C SER A 149 12.16 12.25 -30.85
N ASP A 150 11.01 12.06 -31.49
CA ASP A 150 10.68 12.73 -32.75
C ASP A 150 9.26 13.27 -32.72
N ALA A 151 9.11 14.43 -33.37
CA ALA A 151 7.92 15.20 -33.68
C ALA A 151 7.31 16.08 -32.56
N SER A 152 7.83 17.30 -32.55
CA SER A 152 7.19 18.52 -32.08
C SER A 152 5.92 18.88 -32.87
N THR A 153 4.78 18.84 -32.20
CA THR A 153 3.60 19.68 -32.53
C THR A 153 2.90 20.06 -31.24
N SER A 154 3.50 20.97 -30.46
CA SER A 154 2.84 21.65 -29.35
C SER A 154 2.00 22.80 -29.90
N GLY A 155 0.70 22.56 -30.09
CA GLY A 155 -0.27 23.65 -30.18
C GLY A 155 -0.24 24.50 -28.90
N PRO A 156 -0.63 25.78 -28.96
CA PRO A 156 -0.57 26.67 -27.81
C PRO A 156 -1.45 26.11 -26.68
N ILE A 157 -0.82 25.78 -25.56
CA ILE A 157 -1.51 25.42 -24.33
C ILE A 157 -2.24 26.70 -23.88
N VAL A 158 -3.55 26.76 -24.10
CA VAL A 158 -4.40 27.84 -23.63
C VAL A 158 -4.48 27.74 -22.10
N GLU A 159 -3.50 28.34 -21.40
CA GLU A 159 -3.40 28.33 -19.93
C GLU A 159 -4.43 29.25 -19.25
N ASN A 160 -5.22 30.04 -19.99
CA ASN A 160 -6.19 30.99 -19.41
C ASN A 160 -7.62 30.70 -19.86
N SER A 161 -8.22 29.65 -19.28
CA SER A 161 -9.67 29.46 -19.36
C SER A 161 -10.35 30.45 -18.40
N ASN A 162 -11.21 31.34 -18.92
CA ASN A 162 -12.06 32.21 -18.09
C ASN A 162 -13.23 31.48 -17.42
N PHE A 163 -13.41 30.18 -17.67
CA PHE A 163 -14.52 29.40 -17.11
C PHE A 163 -14.36 29.24 -15.60
N LYS A 164 -15.30 29.80 -14.85
CA LYS A 164 -15.40 29.65 -13.40
C LYS A 164 -16.38 28.54 -13.06
N ASN A 165 -16.14 27.87 -11.93
CA ASN A 165 -17.03 26.80 -11.46
C ASN A 165 -18.46 27.32 -11.21
N ASP A 166 -18.60 28.61 -10.91
CA ASP A 166 -19.87 29.28 -10.59
C ASP A 166 -20.61 29.77 -11.84
N ASP A 167 -19.98 29.72 -13.03
CA ASP A 167 -20.62 30.13 -14.28
C ASP A 167 -21.78 29.19 -14.58
N VAL A 168 -22.96 29.70 -14.91
CA VAL A 168 -24.14 28.89 -15.24
C VAL A 168 -24.36 28.92 -16.75
N PHE A 169 -24.47 27.74 -17.36
CA PHE A 169 -24.88 27.63 -18.76
C PHE A 169 -26.34 28.04 -18.89
N PRO A 170 -26.70 28.83 -19.91
CA PRO A 170 -28.10 29.18 -20.15
C PRO A 170 -28.90 27.93 -20.50
N ASP A 171 -30.17 27.86 -20.10
CA ASP A 171 -31.06 26.72 -20.36
C ASP A 171 -31.13 26.33 -21.85
N SER A 172 -31.02 27.31 -22.73
CA SER A 172 -31.02 27.10 -24.18
C SER A 172 -29.81 26.33 -24.69
N SER A 173 -28.74 26.18 -23.90
CA SER A 173 -27.53 25.42 -24.19
C SER A 173 -27.46 24.06 -23.50
N LEU A 174 -28.47 23.74 -22.68
CA LEU A 174 -28.62 22.43 -22.04
C LEU A 174 -29.50 21.52 -22.90
N THR A 175 -29.13 20.24 -22.95
CA THR A 175 -30.02 19.21 -23.50
C THR A 175 -31.21 18.98 -22.57
N ASP A 176 -32.29 18.38 -23.05
CA ASP A 176 -33.47 18.12 -22.20
C ASP A 176 -33.17 17.12 -21.08
N TRP A 177 -32.28 16.17 -21.32
CA TRP A 177 -31.77 15.26 -20.28
C TRP A 177 -31.01 16.04 -19.20
N GLU A 178 -30.15 16.99 -19.58
CA GLU A 178 -29.42 17.83 -18.63
C GLU A 178 -30.36 18.73 -17.83
N LYS A 179 -31.36 19.38 -18.45
CA LYS A 179 -32.35 20.21 -17.74
C LYS A 179 -33.08 19.41 -16.66
N LYS A 180 -33.54 18.21 -17.01
CA LYS A 180 -34.20 17.30 -16.05
C LYS A 180 -33.23 16.89 -14.94
N GLY A 181 -32.02 16.47 -15.30
CA GLY A 181 -31.01 16.06 -14.32
C GLY A 181 -30.59 17.19 -13.38
N VAL A 182 -30.42 18.42 -13.89
CA VAL A 182 -30.13 19.62 -13.10
C VAL A 182 -31.25 19.87 -12.09
N THR A 183 -32.51 19.79 -12.54
CA THR A 183 -33.67 19.97 -11.66
C THR A 183 -33.69 18.94 -10.53
N GLU A 184 -33.49 17.67 -10.85
CA GLU A 184 -33.48 16.60 -9.84
C GLU A 184 -32.28 16.69 -8.89
N PHE A 185 -31.08 17.01 -9.41
CA PHE A 185 -29.90 17.15 -8.55
C PHE A 185 -29.98 18.37 -7.63
N LYS A 186 -30.60 19.48 -8.06
CA LYS A 186 -30.89 20.62 -7.17
C LYS A 186 -31.72 20.20 -5.96
N LYS A 187 -32.76 19.39 -6.15
CA LYS A 187 -33.57 18.85 -5.05
C LYS A 187 -32.73 18.01 -4.10
N LYS A 188 -31.87 17.13 -4.63
CA LYS A 188 -30.95 16.32 -3.82
C LYS A 188 -29.98 17.18 -3.00
N LEU A 189 -29.42 18.23 -3.59
CA LEU A 189 -28.52 19.16 -2.87
C LEU A 189 -29.26 19.87 -1.73
N GLN A 190 -30.49 20.33 -1.96
CA GLN A 190 -31.31 21.00 -0.95
C GLN A 190 -31.65 20.06 0.21
N GLU A 191 -32.04 18.82 -0.10
CA GLU A 191 -32.30 17.80 0.89
C GLU A 191 -31.04 17.41 1.66
N PHE A 192 -29.89 17.36 0.99
CA PHE A 192 -28.60 17.05 1.61
C PHE A 192 -28.16 18.15 2.59
N GLU A 193 -28.17 19.42 2.18
CA GLU A 193 -27.88 20.57 3.06
C GLU A 193 -28.82 20.59 4.28
N LYS A 194 -30.13 20.37 4.06
CA LYS A 194 -31.12 20.30 5.13
C LYS A 194 -30.91 19.12 6.09
N SER A 195 -30.74 17.91 5.57
CA SER A 195 -30.70 16.68 6.38
C SER A 195 -29.43 16.56 7.21
N TRP A 196 -28.32 17.12 6.72
CA TRP A 196 -27.03 17.04 7.38
C TRP A 196 -26.64 18.32 8.13
N SER A 197 -27.43 19.40 8.00
CA SER A 197 -27.12 20.71 8.60
C SER A 197 -25.72 21.22 8.24
N ILE A 198 -25.28 21.00 7.00
CA ILE A 198 -23.97 21.41 6.49
C ILE A 198 -24.14 22.48 5.43
N LYS A 199 -23.18 23.40 5.31
CA LYS A 199 -23.15 24.32 4.16
C LYS A 199 -22.53 23.60 2.97
N LEU A 200 -23.11 23.77 1.79
CA LEU A 200 -22.56 23.19 0.55
C LEU A 200 -21.07 23.56 0.31
N THR A 201 -20.66 24.77 0.68
CA THR A 201 -19.26 25.22 0.58
C THR A 201 -18.28 24.39 1.40
N ASP A 202 -18.72 23.87 2.55
CA ASP A 202 -17.87 23.11 3.47
C ASP A 202 -17.50 21.73 2.91
N VAL A 203 -18.22 21.28 1.89
CA VAL A 203 -18.03 20.00 1.20
C VAL A 203 -17.63 20.16 -0.27
N GLY A 204 -17.14 21.34 -0.65
CA GLY A 204 -16.50 21.59 -1.95
C GLY A 204 -17.45 21.98 -3.10
N TYR A 205 -18.69 22.34 -2.78
CA TYR A 205 -19.61 23.00 -3.72
C TYR A 205 -19.44 24.53 -3.66
N THR A 206 -20.04 25.21 -4.62
CA THR A 206 -19.96 26.68 -4.75
C THR A 206 -20.98 27.40 -3.85
N GLY A 207 -22.07 26.71 -3.49
CA GLY A 207 -23.24 27.29 -2.83
C GLY A 207 -24.27 27.84 -3.82
N ASN A 208 -23.92 27.95 -5.11
CA ASN A 208 -24.86 28.22 -6.18
C ASN A 208 -25.45 26.90 -6.69
N TYR A 209 -26.70 26.62 -6.30
CA TYR A 209 -27.42 25.40 -6.67
C TYR A 209 -27.46 25.11 -8.17
N ASP A 210 -27.61 26.13 -9.01
CA ASP A 210 -27.65 25.95 -10.47
C ASP A 210 -26.28 25.57 -11.02
N ALA A 211 -25.23 26.27 -10.59
CA ALA A 211 -23.87 25.96 -10.98
C ALA A 211 -23.43 24.58 -10.47
N ASP A 212 -23.73 24.25 -9.22
CA ASP A 212 -23.38 22.97 -8.61
C ASP A 212 -24.13 21.79 -9.24
N ALA A 213 -25.39 21.96 -9.60
CA ALA A 213 -26.14 20.95 -10.33
C ALA A 213 -25.63 20.77 -11.75
N GLN A 214 -25.34 21.84 -12.50
CA GLN A 214 -24.74 21.72 -13.81
C GLN A 214 -23.34 21.10 -13.76
N ASN A 215 -22.52 21.45 -12.77
CA ASN A 215 -21.20 20.83 -12.54
C ASN A 215 -21.29 19.33 -12.22
N SER A 216 -22.44 18.86 -11.75
CA SER A 216 -22.64 17.46 -11.34
C SER A 216 -23.34 16.61 -12.40
N VAL A 217 -24.07 17.24 -13.34
CA VAL A 217 -24.91 16.58 -14.34
C VAL A 217 -24.43 16.80 -15.78
N CYS A 218 -23.84 17.95 -16.10
CA CYS A 218 -23.30 18.21 -17.43
C CYS A 218 -21.92 17.56 -17.55
N ARG A 219 -21.78 16.58 -18.46
CA ARG A 219 -20.57 15.73 -18.55
C ARG A 219 -19.27 16.51 -18.75
N ASP A 220 -19.26 17.49 -19.65
CA ASP A 220 -18.09 18.33 -19.92
C ASP A 220 -17.69 19.18 -18.70
N ARG A 221 -18.67 19.76 -17.99
CA ARG A 221 -18.46 20.52 -16.76
C ARG A 221 -17.92 19.62 -15.65
N PHE A 222 -18.52 18.45 -15.46
CA PHE A 222 -18.04 17.47 -14.49
C PHE A 222 -16.60 17.04 -14.80
N MET A 223 -16.32 16.69 -16.06
CA MET A 223 -15.00 16.26 -16.51
C MET A 223 -13.95 17.36 -16.31
N TYR A 224 -14.27 18.60 -16.65
CA TYR A 224 -13.37 19.72 -16.46
C TYR A 224 -13.17 20.08 -14.98
N LYS A 225 -14.23 20.20 -14.19
CA LYS A 225 -14.16 20.50 -12.76
C LYS A 225 -13.35 19.44 -12.01
N THR A 226 -13.62 18.17 -12.30
CA THR A 226 -13.05 17.03 -11.57
C THR A 226 -11.62 16.73 -12.01
N PHE A 227 -11.37 16.63 -13.33
CA PHE A 227 -10.08 16.20 -13.86
C PHE A 227 -9.29 17.36 -14.49
N GLY A 228 -9.92 18.08 -15.41
CA GLY A 228 -9.27 19.12 -16.22
C GLY A 228 -8.57 20.20 -15.39
N LYS A 229 -9.33 20.90 -14.54
CA LYS A 229 -8.82 21.99 -13.71
C LYS A 229 -7.72 21.53 -12.75
N PRO A 230 -7.86 20.43 -11.99
CA PRO A 230 -6.77 19.92 -11.16
C PRO A 230 -5.51 19.59 -11.98
N ILE A 231 -5.65 18.87 -13.10
CA ILE A 231 -4.52 18.51 -13.97
C ILE A 231 -3.79 19.75 -14.50
N LEU A 232 -4.53 20.75 -14.97
CA LEU A 232 -3.97 22.01 -15.48
C LEU A 232 -3.28 22.83 -14.37
N SER A 233 -3.82 22.78 -13.15
CA SER A 233 -3.26 23.53 -12.01
C SER A 233 -1.95 22.96 -11.46
N ASN A 234 -1.58 21.72 -11.80
CA ASN A 234 -0.41 21.06 -11.25
C ASN A 234 0.45 20.43 -12.36
N LYS A 235 1.46 21.19 -12.80
CA LYS A 235 2.39 20.82 -13.89
C LYS A 235 3.12 19.50 -13.66
N LYS A 236 3.28 19.03 -12.41
CA LYS A 236 3.91 17.74 -12.10
C LYS A 236 3.15 16.54 -12.66
N ARG A 237 1.86 16.71 -12.98
CA ARG A 237 0.99 15.66 -13.53
C ARG A 237 1.16 15.45 -15.04
N LYS A 238 1.93 16.31 -15.70
CA LYS A 238 2.23 16.25 -17.13
C LYS A 238 3.74 16.20 -17.34
N ASP A 239 4.41 15.28 -16.66
CA ASP A 239 5.85 15.10 -16.86
C ASP A 239 6.10 14.52 -18.25
N THR A 240 6.76 15.31 -19.11
CA THR A 240 7.05 14.93 -20.49
C THR A 240 8.03 13.77 -20.59
N ARG A 241 8.86 13.57 -19.55
CA ARG A 241 9.91 12.53 -19.51
C ARG A 241 9.36 11.14 -19.24
N ASN A 242 8.19 11.05 -18.62
CA ASN A 242 7.60 9.77 -18.23
C ASN A 242 6.44 9.42 -19.18
N ALA A 243 6.22 8.13 -19.40
CA ALA A 243 5.03 7.66 -20.09
C ALA A 243 3.76 8.01 -19.28
N PRO A 244 2.59 8.16 -19.93
CA PRO A 244 1.34 8.35 -19.23
C PRO A 244 0.97 7.08 -18.44
N PHE A 245 0.51 7.24 -17.21
CA PHE A 245 -0.04 6.16 -16.42
C PHE A 245 -1.00 6.68 -15.35
N ILE A 246 -2.02 5.88 -15.03
CA ILE A 246 -2.91 6.14 -13.89
C ILE A 246 -3.27 4.82 -13.19
N ALA A 247 -3.18 4.81 -11.87
CA ALA A 247 -3.50 3.63 -11.07
C ALA A 247 -5.00 3.55 -10.77
N ILE A 248 -5.54 2.33 -10.72
CA ILE A 248 -6.94 2.06 -10.38
C ILE A 248 -6.99 1.14 -9.16
N LYS A 249 -7.76 1.54 -8.14
CA LYS A 249 -7.86 0.80 -6.88
C LYS A 249 -9.29 0.70 -6.36
N LEU A 250 -9.65 -0.47 -5.84
CA LEU A 250 -10.92 -0.70 -5.15
C LEU A 250 -10.73 -0.48 -3.65
N VAL A 251 -11.57 0.36 -3.05
CA VAL A 251 -11.61 0.57 -1.60
C VAL A 251 -12.81 -0.16 -1.04
N ILE A 252 -12.58 -1.02 -0.05
CA ILE A 252 -13.64 -1.71 0.69
C ILE A 252 -13.59 -1.23 2.14
N SER A 253 -14.71 -0.75 2.66
CA SER A 253 -14.80 -0.17 4.00
C SER A 253 -15.98 -0.73 4.79
N GLU A 254 -15.81 -0.79 6.11
CA GLU A 254 -16.89 -1.07 7.02
C GLU A 254 -17.89 0.10 7.07
N LEU A 255 -19.18 -0.18 6.96
CA LEU A 255 -20.22 0.80 7.25
C LEU A 255 -20.14 1.18 8.74
N GLY A 256 -20.05 2.48 9.04
CA GLY A 256 -20.00 2.95 10.43
C GLY A 256 -21.28 2.59 11.19
N GLY A 257 -21.16 1.93 12.35
CA GLY A 257 -22.30 1.57 13.20
C GLY A 257 -21.93 0.63 14.35
N ASN A 258 -22.72 0.66 15.43
CA ASN A 258 -22.52 -0.11 16.67
C ASN A 258 -22.50 -1.64 16.45
N THR A 259 -21.96 -2.40 17.41
CA THR A 259 -21.80 -3.86 17.42
C THR A 259 -23.09 -4.64 17.09
N VAL A 260 -24.28 -4.11 17.41
CA VAL A 260 -25.58 -4.70 17.07
C VAL A 260 -25.79 -4.79 15.55
N HIS A 261 -25.26 -3.85 14.77
CA HIS A 261 -25.28 -3.91 13.30
C HIS A 261 -24.35 -4.99 12.74
N LYS A 262 -23.34 -5.49 13.49
CA LYS A 262 -22.48 -6.59 13.03
C LYS A 262 -23.23 -7.92 13.02
N LEU A 263 -24.04 -8.17 14.04
CA LEU A 263 -24.87 -9.38 14.13
C LEU A 263 -25.99 -9.37 13.07
N ALA A 264 -26.68 -8.23 12.92
CA ALA A 264 -27.69 -8.06 11.88
C ALA A 264 -27.09 -8.22 10.46
N ARG A 265 -25.85 -7.76 10.24
CA ARG A 265 -25.16 -7.94 8.95
C ARG A 265 -24.95 -9.41 8.59
N LYS A 266 -24.54 -10.26 9.53
CA LYS A 266 -24.37 -11.70 9.28
C LYS A 266 -25.70 -12.39 8.95
N LEU A 267 -26.79 -11.98 9.57
CA LEU A 267 -28.12 -12.54 9.31
C LEU A 267 -28.68 -12.12 7.96
N ILE A 268 -28.39 -10.88 7.52
CA ILE A 268 -28.91 -10.32 6.27
C ILE A 268 -27.98 -10.60 5.08
N ALA A 269 -26.69 -10.87 5.32
CA ALA A 269 -25.68 -11.14 4.28
C ALA A 269 -26.11 -12.18 3.23
N ASN A 270 -26.78 -13.26 3.66
CA ASN A 270 -27.26 -14.31 2.77
C ASN A 270 -28.50 -13.92 1.95
N ALA A 271 -29.16 -12.82 2.31
CA ALA A 271 -30.35 -12.30 1.63
C ALA A 271 -30.01 -11.10 0.72
N VAL A 272 -28.76 -10.61 0.72
CA VAL A 272 -28.33 -9.50 -0.12
C VAL A 272 -27.60 -10.02 -1.35
N ASP A 273 -28.10 -9.70 -2.53
CA ASP A 273 -27.41 -9.94 -3.80
C ASP A 273 -26.38 -8.83 -4.06
N THR A 274 -25.38 -8.73 -3.20
CA THR A 274 -24.23 -7.83 -3.36
C THR A 274 -22.93 -8.61 -3.37
N GLU A 275 -21.95 -8.08 -4.08
CA GLU A 275 -20.68 -8.75 -4.33
C GLU A 275 -19.86 -8.96 -3.05
N PHE A 276 -19.85 -7.97 -2.16
CA PHE A 276 -19.08 -7.99 -0.91
C PHE A 276 -19.95 -8.01 0.36
N GLY A 277 -21.23 -8.39 0.24
CA GLY A 277 -22.18 -8.33 1.36
C GLY A 277 -22.51 -6.87 1.75
N ILE A 278 -22.72 -6.61 3.04
CA ILE A 278 -23.15 -5.30 3.56
C ILE A 278 -21.91 -4.46 3.94
N LEU A 279 -21.21 -3.97 2.92
CA LEU A 279 -20.02 -3.13 3.01
C LEU A 279 -20.13 -1.91 2.10
N HIS A 280 -19.34 -0.88 2.40
CA HIS A 280 -19.18 0.27 1.51
C HIS A 280 -18.02 0.04 0.54
N THR A 281 -18.24 0.32 -0.74
CA THR A 281 -17.20 0.32 -1.75
C THR A 281 -17.02 1.69 -2.38
N GLY A 282 -15.77 2.04 -2.66
CA GLY A 282 -15.39 3.19 -3.46
C GLY A 282 -14.30 2.80 -4.45
N ILE A 283 -14.06 3.66 -5.44
CA ILE A 283 -12.99 3.44 -6.42
C ILE A 283 -12.04 4.65 -6.42
N ILE A 284 -10.75 4.38 -6.51
CA ILE A 284 -9.70 5.39 -6.65
C ILE A 284 -9.11 5.28 -8.04
N ILE A 285 -9.10 6.39 -8.77
CA ILE A 285 -8.51 6.53 -10.10
C ILE A 285 -7.50 7.67 -10.00
N GLY A 286 -6.21 7.38 -10.10
CA GLY A 286 -5.16 8.37 -9.80
C GLY A 286 -5.36 8.94 -8.39
N GLU A 287 -5.51 10.25 -8.29
CA GLU A 287 -5.77 10.92 -7.01
C GLU A 287 -7.25 11.15 -6.68
N TRP A 288 -8.19 10.65 -7.49
CA TRP A 288 -9.62 10.89 -7.30
C TRP A 288 -10.28 9.65 -6.70
N LYS A 289 -10.86 9.80 -5.51
CA LYS A 289 -11.70 8.81 -4.86
C LYS A 289 -13.16 9.12 -5.15
N PHE A 290 -13.85 8.16 -5.75
CA PHE A 290 -15.27 8.20 -6.05
C PHE A 290 -16.01 7.31 -5.06
N ASP A 291 -16.92 7.91 -4.29
CA ASP A 291 -17.82 7.23 -3.38
C ASP A 291 -19.27 7.63 -3.73
N TRP A 292 -20.23 6.73 -3.50
CA TRP A 292 -21.66 7.05 -3.60
C TRP A 292 -22.37 6.62 -2.32
N TYR A 293 -23.09 7.55 -1.67
CA TYR A 293 -23.64 7.35 -0.34
C TYR A 293 -25.17 7.37 -0.32
N ASN A 294 -25.75 7.17 0.86
CA ASN A 294 -27.20 7.18 1.11
C ASN A 294 -27.91 8.51 0.77
N ASN A 295 -27.16 9.61 0.64
CA ASN A 295 -27.68 10.88 0.13
C ASN A 295 -27.90 10.90 -1.40
N SER A 296 -27.62 9.80 -2.11
CA SER A 296 -27.77 9.67 -3.56
C SER A 296 -26.93 10.66 -4.39
N ILE A 297 -25.85 11.19 -3.80
CA ILE A 297 -24.91 12.13 -4.44
C ILE A 297 -23.54 11.46 -4.57
N VAL A 298 -22.95 11.52 -5.77
CA VAL A 298 -21.59 11.06 -5.99
C VAL A 298 -20.61 12.03 -5.35
N SER A 299 -19.77 11.51 -4.46
CA SER A 299 -18.71 12.26 -3.79
C SER A 299 -17.38 11.99 -4.49
N VAL A 300 -16.68 13.07 -4.87
CA VAL A 300 -15.32 12.99 -5.42
C VAL A 300 -14.36 13.68 -4.46
N LYS A 301 -13.39 12.94 -3.93
CA LYS A 301 -12.43 13.44 -2.95
C LYS A 301 -11.00 13.22 -3.44
N THR A 302 -10.12 14.18 -3.18
CA THR A 302 -8.66 14.02 -3.35
C THR A 302 -7.96 13.64 -2.06
N ASN A 303 -8.57 13.93 -0.90
CA ASN A 303 -8.13 13.38 0.37
C ASN A 303 -8.60 11.92 0.49
N MET A 304 -7.63 11.02 0.57
CA MET A 304 -7.88 9.58 0.55
C MET A 304 -8.37 9.03 1.89
N ASN A 305 -8.31 9.77 3.00
CA ASN A 305 -8.61 9.24 4.34
C ASN A 305 -9.93 8.44 4.42
N ALA A 306 -9.85 7.24 5.00
CA ALA A 306 -10.96 6.33 5.23
C ALA A 306 -10.68 5.48 6.49
N SER A 307 -11.12 5.98 7.66
CA SER A 307 -10.86 5.35 8.98
C SER A 307 -11.33 3.90 9.06
N ASN A 308 -12.41 3.57 8.35
CA ASN A 308 -13.05 2.24 8.40
C ASN A 308 -12.64 1.35 7.21
N SER A 309 -11.58 1.69 6.48
CA SER A 309 -11.12 0.90 5.34
C SER A 309 -10.59 -0.45 5.80
N ILE A 310 -11.06 -1.53 5.16
CA ILE A 310 -10.66 -2.91 5.45
C ILE A 310 -9.61 -3.38 4.43
N SER A 311 -9.75 -2.99 3.17
CA SER A 311 -8.79 -3.29 2.12
C SER A 311 -8.78 -2.20 1.04
N VAL A 312 -7.60 -1.99 0.44
CA VAL A 312 -7.46 -1.16 -0.76
C VAL A 312 -6.70 -1.92 -1.86
N ILE A 313 -7.46 -2.52 -2.75
CA ILE A 313 -7.02 -3.52 -3.71
C ILE A 313 -6.53 -2.84 -4.99
N ASP A 314 -5.37 -3.27 -5.51
CA ASP A 314 -4.87 -2.82 -6.81
C ASP A 314 -5.62 -3.53 -7.93
N LEU A 315 -6.21 -2.76 -8.84
CA LEU A 315 -6.90 -3.28 -10.01
C LEU A 315 -6.07 -3.14 -11.30
N GLY A 316 -4.95 -2.42 -11.23
CA GLY A 316 -4.02 -2.24 -12.35
C GLY A 316 -3.80 -0.78 -12.72
N TYR A 317 -3.31 -0.58 -13.94
CA TYR A 317 -2.94 0.72 -14.49
C TYR A 317 -3.49 0.87 -15.91
N LEU A 318 -3.89 2.09 -16.26
CA LEU A 318 -4.04 2.49 -17.66
C LEU A 318 -2.77 3.21 -18.05
N ASN A 319 -2.16 2.82 -19.17
CA ASN A 319 -0.81 3.25 -19.55
C ASN A 319 -0.76 3.98 -20.91
N GLN A 320 -1.92 4.32 -21.48
CA GLN A 320 -2.05 5.04 -22.74
C GLN A 320 -2.93 6.28 -22.54
N VAL A 321 -2.59 7.39 -23.20
CA VAL A 321 -3.34 8.65 -23.08
C VAL A 321 -4.81 8.45 -23.43
N ASP A 322 -5.10 7.73 -24.51
CA ASP A 322 -6.47 7.47 -24.97
C ASP A 322 -7.25 6.62 -23.96
N GLN A 323 -6.64 5.57 -23.41
CA GLN A 323 -7.26 4.76 -22.34
C GLN A 323 -7.60 5.61 -21.11
N ILE A 324 -6.70 6.50 -20.70
CA ILE A 324 -6.93 7.39 -19.56
C ILE A 324 -8.06 8.38 -19.87
N LYS A 325 -8.07 8.95 -21.07
CA LYS A 325 -9.12 9.87 -21.52
C LYS A 325 -10.48 9.17 -21.52
N ASP A 326 -10.58 8.00 -22.15
CA ASP A 326 -11.79 7.20 -22.24
C ASP A 326 -12.30 6.79 -20.85
N ALA A 327 -11.38 6.50 -19.93
CA ALA A 327 -11.73 6.22 -18.54
C ALA A 327 -12.35 7.43 -17.84
N PHE A 328 -11.73 8.62 -17.92
CA PHE A 328 -12.30 9.85 -17.35
C PHE A 328 -13.65 10.18 -17.96
N GLU A 329 -13.77 9.98 -19.26
CA GLU A 329 -14.98 10.17 -20.03
C GLU A 329 -16.12 9.24 -19.60
N SER A 330 -15.81 7.97 -19.34
CA SER A 330 -16.77 6.95 -18.88
C SER A 330 -17.18 7.19 -17.43
N ILE A 331 -16.22 7.47 -16.55
CA ILE A 331 -16.48 7.81 -15.14
C ILE A 331 -17.36 9.06 -15.05
N ALA A 332 -17.05 10.12 -15.80
CA ALA A 332 -17.86 11.34 -15.81
C ALA A 332 -19.30 11.05 -16.24
N LYS A 333 -19.49 10.25 -17.29
CA LYS A 333 -20.82 9.84 -17.75
C LYS A 333 -21.60 9.11 -16.65
N ILE A 334 -20.99 8.12 -16.00
CA ILE A 334 -21.64 7.34 -14.93
C ILE A 334 -21.97 8.24 -13.73
N CYS A 335 -21.03 9.08 -13.30
CA CYS A 335 -21.25 10.02 -12.20
C CYS A 335 -22.44 10.95 -12.48
N CYS A 336 -22.51 11.52 -13.69
CA CYS A 336 -23.61 12.39 -14.10
C CYS A 336 -24.96 11.64 -14.13
N ILE A 337 -25.00 10.39 -14.61
CA ILE A 337 -26.21 9.56 -14.59
C ILE A 337 -26.67 9.29 -13.15
N TYR A 338 -25.75 8.91 -12.26
CA TYR A 338 -26.05 8.63 -10.87
C TYR A 338 -26.57 9.86 -10.13
N ASN A 339 -25.89 10.99 -10.31
CA ASN A 339 -26.33 12.28 -9.78
C ASN A 339 -27.73 12.66 -10.28
N ALA A 340 -27.98 12.56 -11.59
CA ALA A 340 -29.24 12.99 -12.18
C ALA A 340 -30.43 12.06 -11.90
N THR A 341 -30.23 10.73 -11.86
CA THR A 341 -31.34 9.77 -12.01
C THR A 341 -31.40 8.65 -10.99
N LYS A 342 -30.31 8.34 -10.28
CA LYS A 342 -30.27 7.20 -9.35
C LYS A 342 -30.58 7.65 -7.93
N THR A 343 -31.35 6.84 -7.21
CA THR A 343 -31.62 7.02 -5.78
C THR A 343 -31.01 5.85 -5.02
N TYR A 344 -30.29 6.14 -3.96
CA TYR A 344 -29.61 5.13 -3.17
C TYR A 344 -30.64 4.23 -2.48
N HIS A 345 -30.46 2.93 -2.66
CA HIS A 345 -31.18 1.89 -1.96
C HIS A 345 -30.22 0.76 -1.61
N GLN A 346 -30.19 0.39 -0.32
CA GLN A 346 -29.18 -0.52 0.25
C GLN A 346 -29.08 -1.85 -0.51
N MET A 347 -30.16 -2.34 -1.11
CA MET A 347 -30.22 -3.65 -1.76
C MET A 347 -30.17 -3.60 -3.28
N SER A 348 -30.77 -2.59 -3.91
CA SER A 348 -31.03 -2.58 -5.37
C SER A 348 -30.31 -1.49 -6.14
N CYS A 349 -29.76 -0.48 -5.45
CA CYS A 349 -28.97 0.57 -6.08
C CYS A 349 -28.09 1.24 -5.01
N ASN A 350 -26.95 0.63 -4.71
CA ASN A 350 -26.04 1.08 -3.66
C ASN A 350 -24.64 1.40 -4.22
N CYS A 351 -23.68 1.67 -3.34
CA CYS A 351 -22.29 1.97 -3.71
C CYS A 351 -21.59 0.84 -4.48
N GLN A 352 -21.94 -0.42 -4.27
CA GLN A 352 -21.37 -1.56 -5.00
C GLN A 352 -21.84 -1.59 -6.45
N HIS A 353 -23.12 -1.28 -6.69
CA HIS A 353 -23.65 -1.15 -8.06
C HIS A 353 -22.96 0.00 -8.79
N PHE A 354 -22.77 1.14 -8.13
CA PHE A 354 -22.04 2.28 -8.69
C PHE A 354 -20.59 1.94 -9.07
N VAL A 355 -19.86 1.28 -8.16
CA VAL A 355 -18.48 0.86 -8.44
C VAL A 355 -18.45 -0.19 -9.55
N LYS A 356 -19.38 -1.14 -9.57
CA LYS A 356 -19.51 -2.15 -10.63
C LYS A 356 -19.73 -1.51 -12.00
N ASP A 357 -20.66 -0.56 -12.13
CA ASP A 357 -20.91 0.15 -13.39
C ASP A 357 -19.64 0.86 -13.89
N ILE A 358 -18.83 1.44 -12.99
CA ILE A 358 -17.53 2.02 -13.35
C ILE A 358 -16.58 0.93 -13.84
N LEU A 359 -16.38 -0.14 -13.07
CA LEU A 359 -15.45 -1.22 -13.42
C LEU A 359 -15.82 -1.87 -14.76
N ASP A 360 -17.09 -2.15 -15.00
CA ASP A 360 -17.61 -2.69 -16.25
C ASP A 360 -17.32 -1.73 -17.42
N SER A 361 -17.53 -0.42 -17.24
CA SER A 361 -17.24 0.58 -18.29
C SER A 361 -15.76 0.70 -18.64
N LEU A 362 -14.87 0.35 -17.69
CA LEU A 362 -13.42 0.36 -17.88
C LEU A 362 -12.89 -1.00 -18.37
N GLY A 363 -13.73 -2.04 -18.45
CA GLY A 363 -13.31 -3.40 -18.77
C GLY A 363 -12.40 -4.01 -17.69
N ILE A 364 -12.55 -3.59 -16.43
CA ILE A 364 -11.71 -4.02 -15.32
C ILE A 364 -12.44 -5.02 -14.45
N ASN A 365 -11.85 -6.20 -14.29
CA ASN A 365 -12.37 -7.22 -13.39
C ASN A 365 -11.71 -7.11 -12.02
N LYS A 366 -12.44 -7.53 -10.98
CA LYS A 366 -11.82 -7.74 -9.66
C LYS A 366 -10.77 -8.85 -9.73
N PRO A 367 -9.77 -8.85 -8.83
CA PRO A 367 -8.87 -9.99 -8.70
C PRO A 367 -9.64 -11.27 -8.39
N SER A 368 -9.13 -12.39 -8.84
CA SER A 368 -9.67 -13.73 -8.56
C SER A 368 -8.53 -14.70 -8.32
N GLY A 369 -8.82 -15.80 -7.62
CA GLY A 369 -7.87 -16.86 -7.35
C GLY A 369 -7.18 -16.74 -5.99
N GLY A 370 -6.74 -17.90 -5.49
CA GLY A 370 -5.90 -18.02 -4.30
C GLY A 370 -6.54 -17.38 -3.06
N SER A 371 -5.79 -16.52 -2.38
CA SER A 371 -6.24 -15.87 -1.15
C SER A 371 -7.40 -14.88 -1.35
N PHE A 372 -7.60 -14.32 -2.56
CA PHE A 372 -8.66 -13.34 -2.81
C PHE A 372 -10.05 -13.96 -2.75
N ASP A 373 -10.24 -15.18 -3.27
CA ASP A 373 -11.55 -15.81 -3.32
C ASP A 373 -12.09 -16.05 -1.91
N LYS A 374 -11.28 -16.67 -1.04
CA LYS A 374 -11.62 -16.86 0.38
C LYS A 374 -11.84 -15.54 1.11
N TYR A 375 -11.04 -14.52 0.82
CA TYR A 375 -11.21 -13.20 1.42
C TYR A 375 -12.56 -12.57 1.00
N PHE A 376 -12.95 -12.67 -0.27
CA PHE A 376 -14.23 -12.15 -0.73
C PHE A 376 -15.43 -12.96 -0.21
N GLU A 377 -15.29 -14.28 -0.07
CA GLU A 377 -16.29 -15.13 0.61
C GLU A 377 -16.49 -14.67 2.07
N ASP A 378 -15.40 -14.38 2.78
CA ASP A 378 -15.45 -13.83 4.14
C ASP A 378 -16.18 -12.49 4.18
N LEU A 379 -15.85 -11.56 3.28
CA LEU A 379 -16.54 -10.27 3.19
C LEU A 379 -18.04 -10.45 2.92
N LYS A 380 -18.39 -11.33 1.97
CA LYS A 380 -19.78 -11.65 1.63
C LYS A 380 -20.53 -12.24 2.82
N SER A 381 -19.86 -13.06 3.65
CA SER A 381 -20.42 -13.59 4.91
C SER A 381 -20.53 -12.57 6.06
N GLY A 382 -20.06 -11.34 5.85
CA GLY A 382 -20.09 -10.25 6.83
C GLY A 382 -18.87 -10.18 7.75
N THR A 383 -17.80 -10.92 7.45
CA THR A 383 -16.53 -10.80 8.17
C THR A 383 -15.76 -9.58 7.65
N THR A 384 -15.43 -8.63 8.53
CA THR A 384 -14.69 -7.40 8.16
C THR A 384 -13.22 -7.44 8.54
N LYS A 385 -12.69 -8.64 8.83
CA LYS A 385 -11.32 -8.85 9.31
C LYS A 385 -10.34 -8.86 8.15
N ARG A 386 -9.11 -8.38 8.39
CA ARG A 386 -7.97 -8.51 7.46
C ARG A 386 -7.34 -9.87 7.66
N LYS A 387 -8.04 -10.91 7.21
CA LYS A 387 -7.63 -12.30 7.38
C LYS A 387 -6.96 -12.82 6.11
N TYR A 388 -5.82 -13.49 6.28
CA TYR A 388 -5.11 -14.21 5.24
C TYR A 388 -5.13 -15.71 5.53
N TYR A 389 -5.46 -16.50 4.51
CA TYR A 389 -5.55 -17.96 4.58
C TYR A 389 -4.33 -18.56 3.89
N TYR A 390 -3.66 -19.49 4.57
CA TYR A 390 -2.44 -20.08 4.03
C TYR A 390 -2.81 -21.02 2.88
N SER A 391 -2.20 -20.80 1.72
CA SER A 391 -2.31 -21.71 0.59
C SER A 391 -1.72 -23.08 0.91
N TYR A 392 -2.09 -24.08 0.11
CA TYR A 392 -1.43 -25.38 0.16
C TYR A 392 0.06 -25.23 -0.19
N THR A 393 0.39 -24.39 -1.18
CA THR A 393 1.76 -24.09 -1.58
C THR A 393 2.58 -23.52 -0.42
N LEU A 394 2.06 -22.52 0.30
CA LEU A 394 2.74 -21.96 1.46
C LEU A 394 2.96 -23.02 2.54
N GLN A 395 1.98 -23.89 2.78
CA GLN A 395 2.12 -24.99 3.74
C GLN A 395 3.23 -25.98 3.34
N GLN A 396 3.37 -26.30 2.06
CA GLN A 396 4.50 -27.10 1.57
C GLN A 396 5.85 -26.40 1.78
N PHE A 397 5.92 -25.10 1.49
CA PHE A 397 7.12 -24.29 1.74
C PHE A 397 7.51 -24.29 3.22
N MET A 398 6.54 -24.15 4.13
CA MET A 398 6.80 -24.22 5.57
C MET A 398 7.36 -25.58 6.00
N ASN A 399 6.77 -26.68 5.52
CA ASN A 399 7.20 -28.03 5.90
C ASN A 399 8.57 -28.40 5.31
N SER A 400 8.92 -27.83 4.16
CA SER A 400 10.18 -28.12 3.47
C SER A 400 11.36 -27.23 3.89
N ASN A 401 11.11 -26.17 4.66
CA ASN A 401 12.12 -25.16 5.00
C ASN A 401 12.35 -25.07 6.52
N PRO A 402 13.51 -25.54 7.04
CA PRO A 402 13.82 -25.47 8.47
C PRO A 402 13.77 -24.06 9.07
N LYS A 403 13.92 -23.01 8.24
CA LYS A 403 13.79 -21.61 8.69
C LYS A 403 12.36 -21.22 9.04
N ALA A 404 11.36 -21.96 8.56
CA ALA A 404 9.97 -21.68 8.85
C ALA A 404 9.65 -21.83 10.35
N GLU A 405 10.22 -22.84 11.02
CA GLU A 405 10.04 -23.10 12.46
C GLU A 405 10.58 -21.99 13.36
N LYS A 406 11.51 -21.17 12.84
CA LYS A 406 12.10 -20.04 13.57
C LYS A 406 11.04 -18.99 13.97
N TYR A 407 9.95 -18.89 13.21
CA TYR A 407 8.85 -17.97 13.47
C TYR A 407 7.63 -18.75 13.97
N LYS A 408 7.68 -19.19 15.23
CA LYS A 408 6.64 -20.01 15.88
C LYS A 408 5.24 -19.38 15.82
N GLU A 409 5.16 -18.05 15.74
CA GLU A 409 3.90 -17.32 15.59
C GLU A 409 3.22 -17.49 14.23
N PHE A 410 3.93 -17.93 13.20
CA PHE A 410 3.38 -18.18 11.86
C PHE A 410 3.38 -19.67 11.50
N TYR A 411 4.39 -20.41 11.98
CA TYR A 411 4.51 -21.84 11.70
C TYR A 411 3.31 -22.66 12.23
N GLY A 412 2.82 -23.59 11.42
CA GLY A 412 1.71 -24.48 11.77
C GLY A 412 0.32 -23.84 11.78
N ARG A 413 0.21 -22.53 11.47
CA ARG A 413 -1.08 -21.87 11.30
C ARG A 413 -1.69 -22.18 9.95
N LYS A 414 -3.02 -22.05 9.87
CA LYS A 414 -3.81 -22.14 8.62
C LYS A 414 -4.33 -20.79 8.15
N GLU A 415 -4.35 -19.82 9.06
CA GLU A 415 -4.81 -18.46 8.83
C GLU A 415 -4.15 -17.49 9.81
N ILE A 416 -4.17 -16.21 9.46
CA ILE A 416 -3.72 -15.11 10.31
C ILE A 416 -4.63 -13.90 10.11
N GLU A 417 -4.90 -13.17 11.18
CA GLU A 417 -5.61 -11.89 11.16
C GLU A 417 -4.64 -10.77 11.52
N PHE A 418 -4.64 -9.69 10.75
CA PHE A 418 -3.77 -8.54 10.96
C PHE A 418 -4.50 -7.41 11.67
N ALA A 419 -3.98 -7.02 12.83
CA ALA A 419 -4.49 -5.90 13.64
C ALA A 419 -3.86 -4.56 13.26
N ASP A 420 -2.65 -4.57 12.72
CA ASP A 420 -1.84 -3.39 12.41
C ASP A 420 -0.87 -3.67 11.23
N ARG A 421 -0.11 -2.64 10.83
CA ARG A 421 0.88 -2.77 9.75
C ARG A 421 2.11 -3.54 10.18
N ALA A 422 2.56 -3.38 11.43
CA ALA A 422 3.75 -4.06 11.94
C ALA A 422 3.62 -5.60 11.84
N SER A 423 2.44 -6.15 12.15
CA SER A 423 2.15 -7.58 12.00
C SER A 423 2.13 -8.04 10.54
N ILE A 424 1.64 -7.21 9.61
CA ILE A 424 1.73 -7.48 8.16
C ILE A 424 3.18 -7.47 7.70
N ASP A 425 3.95 -6.44 8.05
CA ASP A 425 5.34 -6.29 7.64
C ASP A 425 6.16 -7.48 8.12
N LEU A 426 6.02 -7.87 9.40
CA LEU A 426 6.69 -9.02 9.99
C LEU A 426 6.35 -10.32 9.25
N PHE A 427 5.06 -10.53 8.95
CA PHE A 427 4.60 -11.68 8.20
C PHE A 427 5.16 -11.71 6.77
N CYS A 428 5.19 -10.57 6.08
CA CYS A 428 5.73 -10.47 4.72
C CYS A 428 7.23 -10.72 4.68
N TYR A 429 8.01 -10.22 5.66
CA TYR A 429 9.42 -10.54 5.77
C TYR A 429 9.68 -12.03 6.00
N TRP A 430 8.82 -12.69 6.79
CA TRP A 430 8.88 -14.14 6.96
C TRP A 430 8.61 -14.87 5.63
N LEU A 431 7.54 -14.52 4.90
CA LEU A 431 7.24 -15.09 3.59
C LEU A 431 8.38 -14.88 2.57
N GLU A 432 8.98 -13.70 2.55
CA GLU A 432 10.13 -13.39 1.71
C GLU A 432 11.37 -14.24 2.08
N SER A 433 11.58 -14.52 3.37
CA SER A 433 12.67 -15.40 3.82
C SER A 433 12.52 -16.85 3.34
N LEU A 434 11.27 -17.27 3.08
CA LEU A 434 10.94 -18.56 2.47
C LEU A 434 11.01 -18.52 0.94
N LYS A 435 11.24 -17.35 0.33
CA LYS A 435 11.12 -17.08 -1.11
C LYS A 435 9.72 -17.36 -1.67
N TYR A 436 8.68 -17.30 -0.83
CA TYR A 436 7.32 -17.66 -1.22
C TYR A 436 6.77 -16.74 -2.33
N PHE A 437 7.07 -15.44 -2.27
CA PHE A 437 6.62 -14.47 -3.27
C PHE A 437 7.20 -14.67 -4.68
N SER A 438 8.19 -15.55 -4.84
CA SER A 438 8.69 -15.94 -6.17
C SER A 438 7.74 -16.92 -6.90
N THR A 439 6.78 -17.52 -6.21
CA THR A 439 5.76 -18.41 -6.81
C THR A 439 4.60 -17.61 -7.41
N GLU A 440 3.85 -18.19 -8.35
CA GLU A 440 2.66 -17.53 -8.92
C GLU A 440 1.59 -17.25 -7.87
N GLU A 441 1.34 -18.20 -6.96
CA GLU A 441 0.40 -18.02 -5.86
C GLU A 441 0.90 -16.95 -4.87
N GLY A 442 2.20 -16.95 -4.56
CA GLY A 442 2.82 -15.91 -3.75
C GLY A 442 2.68 -14.51 -4.35
N LYS A 443 2.73 -14.35 -5.67
CA LYS A 443 2.47 -13.06 -6.33
C LYS A 443 1.03 -12.57 -6.14
N ILE A 444 0.05 -13.47 -6.11
CA ILE A 444 -1.36 -13.14 -5.82
C ILE A 444 -1.51 -12.72 -4.36
N ASP A 445 -0.96 -13.52 -3.45
CA ASP A 445 -1.01 -13.28 -2.01
C ASP A 445 -0.34 -11.96 -1.63
N PHE A 446 0.79 -11.63 -2.27
CA PHE A 446 1.46 -10.34 -2.13
C PHE A 446 0.51 -9.17 -2.41
N LYS A 447 -0.34 -9.27 -3.45
CA LYS A 447 -1.31 -8.23 -3.80
C LYS A 447 -2.38 -8.08 -2.71
N LEU A 448 -2.85 -9.17 -2.11
CA LEU A 448 -3.82 -9.12 -1.00
C LEU A 448 -3.19 -8.51 0.25
N LEU A 449 -1.99 -8.94 0.63
CA LEU A 449 -1.28 -8.41 1.80
C LEU A 449 -0.98 -6.90 1.63
N LYS A 450 -0.60 -6.48 0.42
CA LYS A 450 -0.45 -5.06 0.07
C LYS A 450 -1.77 -4.30 0.15
N ALA A 451 -2.90 -4.94 -0.17
CA ALA A 451 -4.21 -4.33 -0.03
C ALA A 451 -4.60 -4.08 1.44
N PHE A 452 -4.21 -4.99 2.34
CA PHE A 452 -4.37 -4.80 3.79
C PHE A 452 -3.47 -3.68 4.30
N ASP A 453 -2.18 -3.66 3.93
CA ASP A 453 -1.25 -2.58 4.31
C ASP A 453 -1.80 -1.19 3.94
N ARG A 454 -2.27 -1.02 2.70
CA ARG A 454 -2.84 0.26 2.22
C ARG A 454 -4.08 0.68 3.00
N SER A 455 -4.89 -0.28 3.47
CA SER A 455 -6.08 0.01 4.29
C SER A 455 -5.73 0.55 5.68
N PHE A 456 -4.56 0.20 6.22
CA PHE A 456 -4.06 0.81 7.44
C PHE A 456 -3.53 2.23 7.17
N CYS A 457 -2.77 2.41 6.09
CA CYS A 457 -2.28 3.74 5.69
C CYS A 457 -3.42 4.76 5.50
N ILE A 458 -4.51 4.34 4.86
CA ILE A 458 -5.67 5.20 4.59
C ILE A 458 -6.54 5.44 5.83
N SER A 459 -6.51 4.54 6.81
CA SER A 459 -7.21 4.71 8.10
C SER A 459 -6.41 5.55 9.10
N GLY A 460 -5.16 5.87 8.79
CA GLY A 460 -4.27 6.67 9.64
C GLY A 460 -3.36 5.85 10.54
N ASN A 461 -3.47 4.51 10.52
CA ASN A 461 -2.50 3.64 11.17
C ASN A 461 -1.26 3.50 10.27
N THR A 462 -0.26 4.35 10.47
CA THR A 462 0.94 4.41 9.64
C THR A 462 2.16 3.71 10.25
N GLN A 463 2.07 3.21 11.48
CA GLN A 463 3.21 2.61 12.16
C GLN A 463 3.50 1.20 11.61
N GLY A 464 4.57 1.07 10.83
CA GLY A 464 5.07 -0.20 10.32
C GLY A 464 5.96 -0.92 11.32
N LEU A 465 6.69 -1.95 10.86
CA LEU A 465 7.64 -2.68 11.70
C LEU A 465 8.79 -1.77 12.13
N THR A 466 8.96 -1.58 13.43
CA THR A 466 10.13 -0.85 13.96
C THR A 466 11.36 -1.75 13.91
N VAL A 467 12.30 -1.40 13.05
CA VAL A 467 13.61 -2.03 12.98
C VAL A 467 14.67 -1.10 13.52
N ILE A 468 15.76 -1.70 13.96
CA ILE A 468 16.95 -0.96 14.30
C ILE A 468 17.52 -0.44 12.99
N ASP A 469 17.50 0.87 12.84
CA ASP A 469 18.20 1.56 11.78
C ASP A 469 19.03 2.63 12.44
N TYR A 470 20.26 2.20 12.61
CA TYR A 470 21.32 2.95 13.19
C TYR A 470 21.54 4.29 12.45
N SER A 471 21.14 4.40 11.17
CA SER A 471 21.35 5.61 10.35
C SER A 471 20.44 6.77 10.76
N THR A 472 19.52 6.54 11.68
CA THR A 472 18.60 7.53 12.21
C THR A 472 19.08 8.02 13.57
N LYS A 473 18.77 9.28 13.94
CA LYS A 473 19.12 9.82 15.26
C LYS A 473 18.53 9.01 16.43
N SER A 474 17.41 8.33 16.20
CA SER A 474 16.74 7.46 17.17
C SER A 474 17.29 6.03 17.20
N GLY A 475 18.21 5.66 16.29
CA GLY A 475 18.66 4.29 16.04
C GLY A 475 17.52 3.31 15.65
N LEU A 476 16.32 3.83 15.44
CA LEU A 476 15.11 3.11 15.09
C LEU A 476 14.48 3.75 13.86
N LYS A 477 14.05 2.91 12.92
CA LYS A 477 13.26 3.31 11.76
C LYS A 477 12.04 2.43 11.64
N SER A 478 10.91 3.06 11.34
CA SER A 478 9.75 2.34 10.83
C SER A 478 10.10 1.82 9.45
N GLN A 479 10.19 0.50 9.31
CA GLN A 479 10.46 -0.19 8.06
C GLN A 479 9.17 -0.84 7.57
N SER A 480 8.56 -0.16 6.61
CA SER A 480 7.44 -0.68 5.83
C SER A 480 7.96 -1.68 4.80
N PHE A 481 7.46 -2.92 4.82
CA PHE A 481 7.81 -3.95 3.83
C PHE A 481 7.46 -3.48 2.41
N PHE A 482 6.32 -2.80 2.27
CA PHE A 482 5.84 -2.25 1.01
C PHE A 482 6.36 -0.83 0.69
N GLY A 483 7.34 -0.28 1.42
CA GLY A 483 7.90 1.06 1.20
C GLY A 483 9.14 1.07 0.30
N VAL A 484 9.28 2.05 -0.61
CA VAL A 484 10.44 2.15 -1.52
C VAL A 484 11.76 2.36 -0.76
N LYS A 485 11.78 3.22 0.26
CA LYS A 485 12.97 3.47 1.10
C LYS A 485 12.74 2.99 2.54
N GLY A 486 11.80 2.06 2.70
CA GLY A 486 11.24 1.64 3.97
C GLY A 486 10.28 2.65 4.59
N SER A 487 10.10 3.85 4.02
CA SER A 487 9.08 4.80 4.50
C SER A 487 7.69 4.32 4.11
N PHE A 488 6.74 4.49 5.02
CA PHE A 488 5.33 4.23 4.75
C PHE A 488 4.73 5.20 3.72
N GLU A 489 5.34 6.38 3.56
CA GLU A 489 4.87 7.42 2.64
C GLU A 489 5.19 7.11 1.18
N ASP A 490 6.30 6.40 0.92
CA ASP A 490 6.85 6.20 -0.42
C ASP A 490 5.93 5.39 -1.36
N ASN A 491 4.94 4.69 -0.81
CA ASN A 491 3.88 4.01 -1.57
C ASN A 491 2.52 4.15 -0.90
N SER A 492 2.40 5.16 -0.03
CA SER A 492 1.14 5.45 0.63
C SER A 492 0.11 5.81 -0.43
N ILE A 493 -1.11 5.36 -0.22
CA ILE A 493 -2.25 5.84 -1.02
C ILE A 493 -2.49 7.35 -0.87
N LYS A 494 -1.79 8.02 0.05
CA LYS A 494 -1.77 9.48 0.18
C LYS A 494 -0.86 10.16 -0.85
N ASN A 495 0.07 9.44 -1.47
CA ASN A 495 1.03 9.93 -2.45
C ASN A 495 0.87 9.16 -3.78
N ILE A 496 -0.33 9.18 -4.37
CA ILE A 496 -0.56 8.48 -5.63
C ILE A 496 0.11 9.26 -6.77
N GLU A 497 1.24 8.74 -7.23
CA GLU A 497 1.88 9.20 -8.46
C GLU A 497 1.04 8.78 -9.67
N TYR A 498 0.83 9.71 -10.58
CA TYR A 498 0.25 9.45 -11.90
C TYR A 498 0.79 10.48 -12.89
N ASN A 499 0.79 10.13 -14.17
CA ASN A 499 1.21 11.00 -15.24
C ASN A 499 0.17 10.98 -16.36
N VAL A 500 -0.33 12.15 -16.74
CA VAL A 500 -1.28 12.35 -17.84
C VAL A 500 -0.64 13.21 -18.92
N ARG A 501 0.60 12.84 -19.28
CA ARG A 501 1.34 13.45 -20.38
C ARG A 501 0.45 13.54 -21.62
N ASP A 502 0.47 14.69 -22.28
CA ASP A 502 -0.27 14.98 -23.51
C ASP A 502 -1.80 14.85 -23.42
N LEU A 503 -2.37 14.61 -22.23
CA LEU A 503 -3.81 14.54 -22.05
C LEU A 503 -4.43 15.94 -22.21
N HIS A 504 -5.34 16.04 -23.18
CA HIS A 504 -6.19 17.22 -23.36
C HIS A 504 -7.59 16.95 -22.83
N ILE A 505 -8.02 17.79 -21.89
CA ILE A 505 -9.42 17.88 -21.44
C ILE A 505 -9.95 19.24 -21.88
N SER A 506 -11.07 19.26 -22.60
CA SER A 506 -11.65 20.49 -23.15
C SER A 506 -12.21 21.37 -22.03
N VAL A 507 -12.03 22.68 -22.17
CA VAL A 507 -12.70 23.68 -21.31
C VAL A 507 -14.17 23.75 -21.72
N PRO A 508 -15.13 23.68 -20.77
CA PRO A 508 -16.54 23.79 -21.07
C PRO A 508 -16.86 25.15 -21.71
N ASN A 509 -17.60 25.14 -22.82
CA ASN A 509 -17.99 26.35 -23.53
C ASN A 509 -19.43 26.22 -24.06
N TYR A 510 -20.35 26.97 -23.44
CA TYR A 510 -21.76 26.94 -23.81
C TYR A 510 -22.03 27.46 -25.23
N LYS A 511 -21.15 28.30 -25.79
CA LYS A 511 -21.31 28.85 -27.14
C LYS A 511 -21.06 27.79 -28.22
N THR A 512 -20.16 26.84 -27.96
CA THR A 512 -19.77 25.80 -28.93
C THR A 512 -20.52 24.48 -28.74
N ARG A 513 -21.19 24.27 -27.60
CA ARG A 513 -21.98 23.05 -27.32
C ARG A 513 -23.06 22.73 -28.35
N LYS A 514 -23.68 23.74 -28.96
CA LYS A 514 -24.75 23.54 -29.98
C LYS A 514 -24.25 23.01 -31.33
N LEU A 515 -22.96 23.12 -31.62
CA LEU A 515 -22.40 22.69 -32.90
C LEU A 515 -22.06 21.19 -32.95
N GLY A 516 -22.07 20.50 -31.80
CA GLY A 516 -21.68 19.09 -31.69
C GLY A 516 -22.83 18.09 -31.56
N SER A 517 -24.09 18.53 -31.51
CA SER A 517 -25.26 17.64 -31.38
C SER A 517 -25.89 17.29 -32.74
N VAL A 518 -25.06 16.93 -33.71
CA VAL A 518 -25.47 16.22 -34.92
C VAL A 518 -24.48 15.07 -35.12
N ASN A 519 -24.75 13.95 -34.43
CA ASN A 519 -24.55 12.56 -34.84
C ASN A 519 -24.93 11.62 -33.71
#